data_AF-A0A523VRS1-F1
#
_entry.id   AF-A0A523VRS1-F1
#
_cell.length_a   1.000
_cell.length_b   1.000
_cell.length_c   1.000
_cell.angle_alpha   90.00
_cell.angle_beta   90.00
_cell.angle_gamma   90.00
#
_symmetry.space_group_name_H-M   'P 1'
#
loop_
_entity.id
_entity.type
_entity.pdbx_description
1 polymer ?
#
loop_
_entity_poly.entity_id
_entity_poly.type
_entity_poly.pdbx_seq_one_letter_code
_entity_poly.pdbx_strand_id
1 'polypeptide(L)'
;MSSLDNAKSVVLELVKEYLTKKTFFSIREIISYINNRVRYNPNINENRIELILKDLIKKRVIIPGTRLMKNNIIEHPKRNEIYNYIKKNPSNINEIMRALNMGSNQALWHLSCLEKFLFLRSKKINNHRIFFKFDSNPELDELYYYLKKKIVQKIINFMKKENKTLKITEIANSLKKNHSTIKKYIDILADLKLIKIEKIKNRIVFQLDTKSYSKVRKSIQGVLN
;
A
#
# COMPACT_ATOMS: atom_id res chain seq x y z
N MET A 1 8.96 -5.02 -33.82
CA MET A 1 7.88 -4.67 -32.86
C MET A 1 6.57 -5.12 -33.46
N SER A 2 5.71 -5.81 -32.70
CA SER A 2 4.46 -6.37 -33.24
C SER A 2 3.52 -5.25 -33.72
N SER A 3 2.68 -5.51 -34.72
CA SER A 3 1.64 -4.55 -35.17
C SER A 3 0.66 -4.17 -34.06
N LEU A 4 0.55 -5.00 -33.02
CA LEU A 4 -0.27 -4.79 -31.83
C LEU A 4 0.31 -3.74 -30.88
N ASP A 5 1.64 -3.76 -30.69
CA ASP A 5 2.33 -2.78 -29.84
C ASP A 5 2.29 -1.39 -30.47
N ASN A 6 2.39 -1.30 -31.80
CA ASN A 6 2.33 -0.04 -32.52
C ASN A 6 0.94 0.62 -32.39
N ALA A 7 -0.14 -0.12 -32.62
CA ALA A 7 -1.51 0.40 -32.48
C ALA A 7 -1.80 0.89 -31.05
N LYS A 8 -1.31 0.16 -30.04
CA LYS A 8 -1.47 0.55 -28.64
C LYS A 8 -0.73 1.84 -28.31
N SER A 9 0.50 2.01 -28.82
CA SER A 9 1.29 3.23 -28.60
C SER A 9 0.60 4.46 -29.20
N VAL A 10 0.16 4.36 -30.46
CA VAL A 10 -0.56 5.44 -31.14
C VAL A 10 -1.83 5.83 -30.40
N VAL A 11 -2.65 4.84 -30.01
CA VAL A 11 -3.87 5.10 -29.22
C VAL A 11 -3.53 5.77 -27.89
N LEU A 12 -2.49 5.32 -27.19
CA LEU A 12 -2.07 5.90 -25.91
C LEU A 12 -1.61 7.36 -26.04
N GLU A 13 -0.89 7.70 -27.11
CA GLU A 13 -0.47 9.08 -27.41
C GLU A 13 -1.67 9.98 -27.68
N LEU A 14 -2.63 9.51 -28.49
CA LEU A 14 -3.85 10.26 -28.77
C LEU A 14 -4.73 10.43 -27.52
N VAL A 15 -4.76 9.45 -26.63
CA VAL A 15 -5.42 9.57 -25.33
C VAL A 15 -4.74 10.65 -24.48
N LYS A 16 -3.39 10.69 -24.44
CA LYS A 16 -2.66 11.75 -23.75
C LYS A 16 -3.01 13.13 -24.32
N GLU A 17 -2.99 13.27 -25.65
CA GLU A 17 -3.38 14.53 -26.35
C GLU A 17 -4.82 14.94 -26.02
N TYR A 18 -5.74 13.98 -25.93
CA TYR A 18 -7.14 14.26 -25.58
C TYR A 18 -7.28 14.80 -24.15
N LEU A 19 -6.60 14.17 -23.18
CA LEU A 19 -6.72 14.50 -21.77
C LEU A 19 -5.99 15.79 -21.35
N THR A 20 -5.06 16.30 -22.18
CA THR A 20 -4.51 17.66 -21.96
C THR A 20 -5.53 18.74 -22.29
N LYS A 21 -6.43 18.47 -23.25
CA LYS A 21 -7.43 19.43 -23.73
C LYS A 21 -8.75 19.38 -22.95
N LYS A 22 -9.11 18.23 -22.37
CA LYS A 22 -10.36 18.06 -21.62
C LYS A 22 -10.14 17.55 -20.19
N THR A 23 -10.87 18.15 -19.25
CA THR A 23 -10.81 17.82 -17.82
C THR A 23 -11.51 16.50 -17.47
N PHE A 24 -12.52 16.13 -18.26
CA PHE A 24 -13.32 14.91 -18.14
C PHE A 24 -13.43 14.24 -19.51
N PHE A 25 -13.55 12.91 -19.55
CA PHE A 25 -13.80 12.21 -20.79
C PHE A 25 -14.85 11.11 -20.63
N SER A 26 -15.71 11.00 -21.65
CA SER A 26 -16.55 9.84 -21.90
C SER A 26 -15.85 8.90 -22.89
N ILE A 27 -16.10 7.59 -22.76
CA ILE A 27 -15.49 6.57 -23.63
C ILE A 27 -15.91 6.80 -25.09
N ARG A 28 -17.14 7.23 -25.34
CA ARG A 28 -17.65 7.50 -26.70
C ARG A 28 -16.92 8.67 -27.36
N GLU A 29 -16.74 9.79 -26.63
CA GLU A 29 -16.04 10.95 -27.19
C GLU A 29 -14.58 10.66 -27.53
N ILE A 30 -13.87 9.92 -26.66
CA ILE A 30 -12.47 9.60 -26.91
C ILE A 30 -12.32 8.62 -28.07
N ILE A 31 -13.23 7.66 -28.23
CA ILE A 31 -13.27 6.77 -29.40
C ILE A 31 -13.45 7.61 -30.67
N SER A 32 -14.46 8.48 -30.72
CA SER A 32 -14.71 9.34 -31.89
C SER A 32 -13.50 10.22 -32.22
N TYR A 33 -12.89 10.82 -31.21
CA TYR A 33 -11.70 11.65 -31.36
C TYR A 33 -10.50 10.88 -31.94
N ILE A 34 -10.25 9.66 -31.44
CA ILE A 34 -9.16 8.81 -31.91
C ILE A 34 -9.45 8.33 -33.34
N ASN A 35 -10.67 7.83 -33.59
CA ASN A 35 -11.08 7.30 -34.89
C ASN A 35 -10.92 8.34 -36.01
N ASN A 36 -11.28 9.60 -35.73
CA ASN A 36 -11.10 10.71 -36.67
C ASN A 36 -9.63 10.97 -37.02
N ARG A 37 -8.68 10.76 -36.08
CA ARG A 37 -7.24 10.98 -36.31
C ARG A 37 -6.55 9.82 -37.01
N VAL A 38 -7.06 8.61 -36.83
CA VAL A 38 -6.46 7.38 -37.41
C VAL A 38 -7.25 6.85 -38.61
N ARG A 39 -8.17 7.64 -39.17
CA ARG A 39 -9.09 7.23 -40.24
C ARG A 39 -8.42 6.54 -41.43
N TYR A 40 -7.22 6.96 -41.79
CA TYR A 40 -6.44 6.41 -42.91
C TYR A 40 -5.51 5.26 -42.51
N ASN A 41 -5.49 4.85 -41.24
CA ASN A 41 -4.66 3.76 -40.74
C ASN A 41 -5.46 2.44 -40.79
N PRO A 42 -5.18 1.54 -41.77
CA PRO A 42 -5.94 0.30 -41.93
C PRO A 42 -5.80 -0.63 -40.72
N ASN A 43 -4.77 -0.44 -39.90
CA ASN A 43 -4.52 -1.26 -38.72
C ASN A 43 -5.30 -0.80 -37.49
N ILE A 44 -5.93 0.38 -37.49
CA ILE A 44 -6.62 0.94 -36.32
C ILE A 44 -8.06 1.30 -36.70
N ASN A 45 -8.97 0.35 -36.49
CA ASN A 45 -10.41 0.59 -36.62
C ASN A 45 -11.08 0.82 -35.25
N GLU A 46 -12.34 1.24 -35.27
CA GLU A 46 -13.11 1.58 -34.07
C GLU A 46 -13.17 0.44 -33.03
N ASN A 47 -13.45 -0.79 -33.48
CA ASN A 47 -13.48 -1.97 -32.61
C ASN A 47 -12.13 -2.20 -31.91
N ARG A 48 -11.03 -2.03 -32.64
CA ARG A 48 -9.68 -2.17 -32.09
C ARG A 48 -9.36 -1.06 -31.08
N ILE A 49 -9.77 0.18 -31.35
CA ILE A 49 -9.64 1.31 -30.41
C ILE A 49 -10.40 0.98 -29.13
N GLU A 50 -11.64 0.51 -29.23
CA GLU A 50 -12.47 0.16 -28.08
C GLU A 50 -11.82 -0.94 -27.23
N LEU A 51 -11.30 -2.00 -27.85
CA LEU A 51 -10.57 -3.07 -27.15
C LEU A 51 -9.34 -2.54 -26.41
N ILE A 52 -8.55 -1.66 -27.06
CA ILE A 52 -7.37 -1.04 -26.43
C ILE A 52 -7.80 -0.19 -25.23
N LEU A 53 -8.82 0.66 -25.38
CA LEU A 53 -9.32 1.49 -24.29
C LEU A 53 -9.85 0.66 -23.13
N LYS A 54 -10.58 -0.44 -23.40
CA LYS A 54 -11.01 -1.40 -22.38
C LYS A 54 -9.83 -1.99 -21.61
N ASP A 55 -8.76 -2.39 -22.30
CA ASP A 55 -7.51 -2.87 -21.66
C ASP A 55 -6.87 -1.78 -20.78
N LEU A 56 -6.76 -0.55 -21.27
CA LEU A 56 -6.19 0.58 -20.53
C LEU A 56 -7.00 0.91 -19.27
N ILE A 57 -8.33 0.89 -19.34
CA ILE A 57 -9.21 1.10 -18.19
C ILE A 57 -9.10 -0.05 -17.19
N LYS A 58 -9.12 -1.30 -17.67
CA LYS A 58 -8.95 -2.50 -16.83
C LYS A 58 -7.64 -2.45 -16.04
N LYS A 59 -6.55 -2.02 -16.67
CA LYS A 59 -5.22 -1.85 -16.04
C LYS A 59 -5.09 -0.56 -15.22
N ARG A 60 -6.14 0.25 -15.15
CA ARG A 60 -6.18 1.57 -14.51
C ARG A 60 -5.08 2.50 -15.04
N VAL A 61 -4.71 2.37 -16.32
CA VAL A 61 -3.81 3.33 -16.99
C VAL A 61 -4.52 4.66 -17.16
N ILE A 62 -5.80 4.59 -17.54
CA ILE A 62 -6.73 5.71 -17.60
C ILE A 62 -7.99 5.36 -16.82
N ILE A 63 -8.73 6.37 -16.36
CA ILE A 63 -9.99 6.16 -15.66
C ILE A 63 -10.99 7.21 -16.14
N PRO A 64 -12.19 6.81 -16.60
CA PRO A 64 -13.22 7.75 -17.02
C PRO A 64 -13.55 8.76 -15.91
N GLY A 65 -13.87 9.99 -16.32
CA GLY A 65 -14.18 11.08 -15.39
C GLY A 65 -12.96 11.72 -14.71
N THR A 66 -11.73 11.46 -15.18
CA THR A 66 -10.55 12.21 -14.75
C THR A 66 -9.56 12.37 -15.91
N ARG A 67 -8.85 13.51 -15.93
CA ARG A 67 -7.71 13.75 -16.81
C ARG A 67 -6.43 13.02 -16.39
N LEU A 68 -6.40 12.43 -15.20
CA LEU A 68 -5.20 11.79 -14.66
C LEU A 68 -4.93 10.46 -15.37
N MET A 69 -3.66 10.21 -15.67
CA MET A 69 -3.15 8.93 -16.14
C MET A 69 -2.22 8.32 -15.10
N LYS A 70 -2.06 6.99 -15.14
CA LYS A 70 -1.27 6.24 -14.16
C LYS A 70 0.17 6.72 -14.02
N ASN A 71 0.82 7.08 -15.12
CA ASN A 71 2.18 7.64 -15.11
C ASN A 71 2.21 9.00 -14.38
N ASN A 72 1.26 9.89 -14.66
CA ASN A 72 1.19 11.20 -14.01
C ASN A 72 0.87 11.11 -12.50
N ILE A 73 0.29 9.99 -12.04
CA ILE A 73 0.09 9.77 -10.61
C ILE A 73 1.44 9.69 -9.89
N ILE A 74 2.37 8.85 -10.35
CA ILE A 74 3.64 8.64 -9.66
C ILE A 74 4.69 9.71 -9.95
N GLU A 75 4.62 10.36 -11.12
CA GLU A 75 5.50 11.49 -11.49
C GLU A 75 5.31 12.71 -10.56
N HIS A 76 4.16 12.83 -9.89
CA HIS A 76 3.89 13.96 -9.01
C HIS A 76 4.69 13.84 -7.70
N PRO A 77 5.50 14.85 -7.33
CA PRO A 77 6.46 14.76 -6.21
C PRO A 77 5.82 14.29 -4.90
N LYS A 78 4.70 14.92 -4.48
CA LYS A 78 4.01 14.55 -3.24
C LYS A 78 3.39 13.16 -3.25
N ARG A 79 2.87 12.69 -4.39
CA ARG A 79 2.34 11.32 -4.49
C ARG A 79 3.45 10.30 -4.46
N ASN A 80 4.58 10.60 -5.10
CA ASN A 80 5.77 9.76 -5.03
C ASN A 80 6.33 9.68 -3.60
N GLU A 81 6.41 10.80 -2.88
CA GLU A 81 6.80 10.83 -1.46
C GLU A 81 5.88 9.93 -0.61
N ILE A 82 4.55 10.08 -0.75
CA ILE A 82 3.57 9.24 -0.05
C ILE A 82 3.75 7.76 -0.38
N TYR A 83 3.84 7.43 -1.68
CA TYR A 83 4.01 6.05 -2.13
C TYR A 83 5.28 5.42 -1.57
N ASN A 84 6.42 6.12 -1.65
CA ASN A 84 7.71 5.63 -1.15
C ASN A 84 7.74 5.50 0.37
N TYR A 85 7.05 6.41 1.08
CA TYR A 85 6.89 6.31 2.52
C TYR A 85 6.09 5.05 2.90
N ILE A 86 4.93 4.83 2.27
CA ILE A 86 4.05 3.70 2.56
C ILE A 86 4.69 2.36 2.18
N LYS A 87 5.42 2.31 1.05
CA LYS A 87 6.19 1.12 0.63
C LYS A 87 7.15 0.65 1.72
N LYS A 88 7.71 1.56 2.52
CA LYS A 88 8.66 1.26 3.60
C LYS A 88 7.96 1.08 4.96
N ASN A 89 6.87 1.83 5.18
CA ASN A 89 6.16 1.96 6.44
C ASN A 89 4.64 2.01 6.19
N PRO A 90 3.91 0.88 6.27
CA PRO A 90 2.45 0.90 6.26
C PRO A 90 1.94 1.76 7.39
N SER A 91 1.07 2.71 7.04
CA SER A 91 0.74 3.81 7.92
C SER A 91 -0.71 4.21 7.76
N ASN A 92 -1.30 4.76 8.82
CA ASN A 92 -2.56 5.48 8.71
C ASN A 92 -2.34 6.92 8.22
N ILE A 93 -3.43 7.63 7.92
CA ILE A 93 -3.36 9.01 7.44
C ILE A 93 -2.63 9.96 8.41
N ASN A 94 -2.86 9.85 9.72
CA ASN A 94 -2.24 10.73 10.71
C ASN A 94 -0.71 10.53 10.76
N GLU A 95 -0.23 9.30 10.56
CA GLU A 95 1.19 8.97 10.51
C GLU A 95 1.84 9.53 9.25
N ILE A 96 1.16 9.41 8.10
CA ILE A 96 1.60 9.97 6.82
C ILE A 96 1.68 11.51 6.90
N MET A 97 0.62 12.15 7.41
CA MET A 97 0.57 13.61 7.58
C MET A 97 1.72 14.13 8.44
N ARG A 98 2.00 13.48 9.58
CA ARG A 98 3.11 13.85 10.47
C ARG A 98 4.47 13.62 9.81
N ALA A 99 4.65 12.50 9.12
CA ALA A 99 5.93 12.16 8.52
C ALA A 99 6.30 13.05 7.32
N LEU A 100 5.30 13.50 6.57
CA LEU A 100 5.50 14.28 5.34
C LEU A 100 5.13 15.77 5.48
N ASN A 101 4.75 16.20 6.69
CA ASN A 101 4.28 17.55 6.99
C ASN A 101 3.18 18.02 6.03
N MET A 102 2.06 17.28 5.99
CA MET A 102 0.96 17.50 5.03
C MET A 102 -0.37 17.78 5.71
N GLY A 103 -1.18 18.64 5.08
CA GLY A 103 -2.57 18.88 5.48
C GLY A 103 -3.49 17.70 5.17
N SER A 104 -4.54 17.52 5.98
CA SER A 104 -5.45 16.37 5.91
C SER A 104 -6.11 16.22 4.53
N ASN A 105 -6.71 17.28 3.99
CA ASN A 105 -7.40 17.25 2.69
C ASN A 105 -6.44 16.89 1.55
N GLN A 106 -5.24 17.44 1.58
CA GLN A 106 -4.20 17.16 0.59
C GLN A 106 -3.78 15.68 0.66
N ALA A 107 -3.52 15.16 1.86
CA ALA A 107 -3.17 13.76 2.07
C ALA A 107 -4.28 12.81 1.60
N LEU A 108 -5.55 13.09 1.96
CA LEU A 108 -6.71 12.31 1.52
C LEU A 108 -6.84 12.27 0.00
N TRP A 109 -6.70 13.43 -0.65
CA TRP A 109 -6.79 13.51 -2.10
C TRP A 109 -5.68 12.69 -2.77
N HIS A 110 -4.44 12.85 -2.34
CA HIS A 110 -3.33 12.09 -2.90
C HIS A 110 -3.45 10.58 -2.67
N LEU A 111 -3.88 10.16 -1.48
CA LEU A 111 -4.13 8.75 -1.16
C LEU A 111 -5.25 8.16 -2.04
N SER A 112 -6.35 8.91 -2.22
CA SER A 112 -7.43 8.53 -3.12
C SER A 112 -6.93 8.35 -4.56
N CYS A 113 -6.11 9.28 -5.08
CA CYS A 113 -5.48 9.12 -6.38
C CYS A 113 -4.62 7.86 -6.46
N LEU A 114 -3.76 7.62 -5.47
CA LEU A 114 -2.86 6.47 -5.45
C LEU A 114 -3.61 5.13 -5.39
N GLU A 115 -4.69 5.04 -4.60
CA GLU A 115 -5.53 3.83 -4.55
C GLU A 115 -6.32 3.63 -5.84
N LYS A 116 -6.92 4.70 -6.39
CA LYS A 116 -7.74 4.64 -7.61
C LYS A 116 -6.95 4.09 -8.80
N PHE A 117 -5.64 4.35 -8.84
CA PHE A 117 -4.71 3.87 -9.87
C PHE A 117 -3.90 2.63 -9.46
N LEU A 118 -4.27 1.97 -8.36
CA LEU A 118 -3.68 0.71 -7.87
C LEU A 118 -2.18 0.80 -7.57
N PHE A 119 -1.72 1.95 -7.07
CA PHE A 119 -0.39 2.04 -6.43
C PHE A 119 -0.46 1.62 -4.97
N LEU A 120 -1.58 1.94 -4.33
CA LEU A 120 -1.86 1.59 -2.94
C LEU A 120 -3.16 0.79 -2.83
N ARG A 121 -3.28 0.10 -1.71
CA ARG A 121 -4.54 -0.43 -1.19
C ARG A 121 -4.64 -0.08 0.29
N SER A 122 -5.83 -0.19 0.87
CA SER A 122 -6.01 -0.02 2.31
C SER A 122 -6.73 -1.19 2.93
N LYS A 123 -6.42 -1.43 4.21
CA LYS A 123 -7.06 -2.42 5.07
C LYS A 123 -7.42 -1.75 6.39
N LYS A 124 -8.59 -2.10 6.95
CA LYS A 124 -8.95 -1.68 8.31
C LYS A 124 -8.22 -2.60 9.29
N ILE A 125 -7.37 -2.02 10.14
CA ILE A 125 -6.69 -2.71 11.24
C ILE A 125 -7.07 -1.99 12.53
N ASN A 126 -7.80 -2.68 13.41
CA ASN A 126 -8.55 -2.07 14.52
C ASN A 126 -9.45 -0.93 14.00
N ASN A 127 -9.35 0.26 14.61
CA ASN A 127 -10.13 1.44 14.22
C ASN A 127 -9.40 2.36 13.23
N HIS A 128 -8.35 1.88 12.57
CA HIS A 128 -7.56 2.68 11.63
C HIS A 128 -7.57 2.07 10.24
N ARG A 129 -7.70 2.95 9.23
CA ARG A 129 -7.43 2.60 7.84
C ARG A 129 -5.93 2.71 7.60
N ILE A 130 -5.29 1.58 7.32
CA ILE A 130 -3.86 1.48 7.06
C ILE A 130 -3.65 1.30 5.57
N PHE A 131 -2.70 2.04 5.00
CA PHE A 131 -2.35 1.96 3.59
C PHE A 131 -1.13 1.08 3.38
N PHE A 132 -1.17 0.27 2.32
CA PHE A 132 -0.16 -0.68 1.89
C PHE A 132 0.12 -0.53 0.40
N LYS A 133 1.29 -0.99 -0.04
CA LYS A 133 1.59 -1.12 -1.47
C LYS A 133 0.59 -2.09 -2.12
N PHE A 134 0.05 -1.75 -3.28
CA PHE A 134 -1.03 -2.51 -3.91
C PHE A 134 -0.71 -4.00 -4.12
N ASP A 135 0.50 -4.29 -4.63
CA ASP A 135 0.98 -5.63 -4.98
C ASP A 135 1.66 -6.38 -3.81
N SER A 136 1.64 -5.83 -2.60
CA SER A 136 2.14 -6.53 -1.41
C SER A 136 1.16 -7.61 -0.94
N ASN A 137 1.67 -8.71 -0.37
CA ASN A 137 0.84 -9.83 0.11
C ASN A 137 -0.14 -9.39 1.22
N PRO A 138 -1.47 -9.39 0.98
CA PRO A 138 -2.47 -8.97 1.96
C PRO A 138 -2.53 -9.82 3.23
N GLU A 139 -2.13 -11.09 3.16
CA GLU A 139 -2.11 -12.00 4.31
C GLU A 139 -1.07 -11.57 5.36
N LEU A 140 -0.05 -10.83 4.94
CA LEU A 140 1.04 -10.36 5.79
C LEU A 140 0.85 -8.92 6.28
N ASP A 141 -0.28 -8.28 5.99
CA ASP A 141 -0.50 -6.86 6.28
C ASP A 141 -0.33 -6.49 7.75
N GLU A 142 -1.02 -7.20 8.63
CA GLU A 142 -1.01 -6.91 10.05
C GLU A 142 0.37 -7.13 10.64
N LEU A 143 0.98 -8.24 10.26
CA LEU A 143 2.34 -8.60 10.64
C LEU A 143 3.33 -7.50 10.20
N TYR A 144 3.26 -7.08 8.95
CA TYR A 144 4.13 -6.05 8.39
C TYR A 144 3.90 -4.69 9.07
N TYR A 145 2.65 -4.30 9.28
CA TYR A 145 2.27 -3.07 9.98
C TYR A 145 2.81 -3.04 11.41
N TYR A 146 2.57 -4.09 12.20
CA TYR A 146 2.96 -4.11 13.61
C TYR A 146 4.47 -4.22 13.79
N LEU A 147 5.16 -5.04 13.00
CA LEU A 147 6.61 -5.18 13.10
C LEU A 147 7.36 -3.90 12.72
N LYS A 148 6.74 -2.97 11.98
CA LYS A 148 7.28 -1.64 11.70
C LYS A 148 7.06 -0.63 12.82
N LYS A 149 6.20 -0.92 13.81
CA LYS A 149 5.99 0.00 14.94
C LYS A 149 7.20 0.00 15.88
N LYS A 150 7.69 1.20 16.20
CA LYS A 150 8.81 1.41 17.13
C LYS A 150 8.62 0.72 18.49
N ILE A 151 7.40 0.76 19.03
CA ILE A 151 7.09 0.12 20.32
C ILE A 151 7.16 -1.41 20.25
N VAL A 152 6.65 -2.01 19.17
CA VAL A 152 6.73 -3.47 18.93
C VAL A 152 8.18 -3.90 18.77
N GLN A 153 8.98 -3.15 18.00
CA GLN A 153 10.42 -3.43 17.85
C GLN A 153 11.15 -3.37 19.20
N LYS A 154 10.83 -2.39 20.06
CA LYS A 154 11.40 -2.30 21.41
C LYS A 154 11.02 -3.50 22.28
N ILE A 155 9.76 -3.93 22.25
CA ILE A 155 9.28 -5.13 22.96
C ILE A 155 10.06 -6.36 22.49
N ILE A 156 10.08 -6.62 21.18
CA ILE A 156 10.75 -7.79 20.61
C ILE A 156 12.25 -7.80 20.94
N ASN A 157 12.93 -6.65 20.79
CA ASN A 157 14.36 -6.54 21.10
C ASN A 157 14.63 -6.80 22.59
N PHE A 158 13.78 -6.28 23.48
CA PHE A 158 13.90 -6.54 24.91
C PHE A 158 13.70 -8.03 25.24
N MET A 159 12.63 -8.65 24.74
CA MET A 159 12.36 -10.07 24.96
C MET A 159 13.48 -10.97 24.39
N LYS A 160 14.04 -10.59 23.23
CA LYS A 160 15.18 -11.30 22.62
C LYS A 160 16.44 -11.19 23.49
N LYS A 161 16.70 -10.01 24.06
CA LYS A 161 17.87 -9.77 24.94
C LYS A 161 17.77 -10.59 26.23
N GLU A 162 16.60 -10.61 26.86
CA GLU A 162 16.39 -11.32 28.12
C GLU A 162 16.35 -12.85 27.95
N ASN A 163 15.91 -13.33 26.77
CA ASN A 163 15.87 -14.75 26.40
C ASN A 163 15.22 -15.67 27.46
N LYS A 164 14.19 -15.17 28.15
CA LYS A 164 13.45 -15.88 29.20
C LYS A 164 11.96 -15.53 29.14
N THR A 165 11.15 -16.25 29.91
CA THR A 165 9.75 -15.91 30.15
C THR A 165 9.66 -14.63 30.98
N LEU A 166 8.87 -13.66 30.53
CA LEU A 166 8.73 -12.33 31.15
C LEU A 166 7.29 -12.05 31.54
N LYS A 167 7.10 -11.30 32.63
CA LYS A 167 5.80 -10.72 32.99
C LYS A 167 5.59 -9.41 32.24
N ILE A 168 4.33 -9.04 32.01
CA ILE A 168 4.00 -7.73 31.40
C ILE A 168 4.58 -6.57 32.22
N THR A 169 4.56 -6.67 33.56
CA THR A 169 5.12 -5.65 34.46
C THR A 169 6.62 -5.46 34.25
N GLU A 170 7.37 -6.55 34.03
CA GLU A 170 8.81 -6.49 33.76
C GLU A 170 9.09 -5.78 32.43
N ILE A 171 8.30 -6.10 31.39
CA ILE A 171 8.40 -5.44 30.08
C ILE A 171 8.03 -3.95 30.18
N ALA A 172 6.94 -3.62 30.88
CA ALA A 172 6.46 -2.25 31.05
C ALA A 172 7.46 -1.37 31.80
N ASN A 173 8.01 -1.89 32.91
CA ASN A 173 9.00 -1.18 33.72
C ASN A 173 10.31 -0.97 32.94
N SER A 174 10.82 -2.01 32.28
CA SER A 174 12.04 -1.93 31.46
C SER A 174 11.91 -0.90 30.33
N LEU A 175 10.78 -0.89 29.63
CA LEU A 175 10.56 0.01 28.50
C LEU A 175 10.08 1.42 28.91
N LYS A 176 9.84 1.65 30.21
CA LYS A 176 9.22 2.89 30.75
C LYS A 176 7.94 3.24 29.97
N LYS A 177 7.03 2.27 29.85
CA LYS A 177 5.76 2.41 29.12
C LYS A 177 4.59 1.96 29.99
N ASN A 178 3.43 2.54 29.73
CA ASN A 178 2.20 2.17 30.42
C ASN A 178 1.89 0.68 30.21
N HIS A 179 1.54 -0.01 31.30
CA HIS A 179 1.11 -1.41 31.31
C HIS A 179 0.01 -1.70 30.28
N SER A 180 -0.99 -0.83 30.14
CA SER A 180 -2.08 -1.02 29.16
C SER A 180 -1.57 -1.00 27.71
N THR A 181 -0.59 -0.13 27.41
CA THR A 181 0.05 -0.06 26.10
C THR A 181 0.83 -1.33 25.80
N ILE A 182 1.62 -1.81 26.77
CA ILE A 182 2.40 -3.05 26.59
C ILE A 182 1.46 -4.23 26.43
N LYS A 183 0.45 -4.38 27.31
CA LYS A 183 -0.54 -5.46 27.22
C LYS A 183 -1.17 -5.51 25.83
N LYS A 184 -1.65 -4.38 25.31
CA LYS A 184 -2.21 -4.30 23.95
C LYS A 184 -1.28 -4.88 22.90
N TYR A 185 0.00 -4.51 22.90
CA TYR A 185 0.94 -4.99 21.88
C TYR A 185 1.38 -6.44 22.11
N ILE A 186 1.44 -6.90 23.36
CA ILE A 186 1.71 -8.29 23.69
C ILE A 186 0.57 -9.18 23.20
N ASP A 187 -0.68 -8.80 23.44
CA ASP A 187 -1.86 -9.51 22.97
C ASP A 187 -1.83 -9.63 21.44
N ILE A 188 -1.58 -8.51 20.73
CA ILE A 188 -1.41 -8.50 19.26
C ILE A 188 -0.28 -9.44 18.80
N LEU A 189 0.87 -9.42 19.47
CA LEU A 189 2.00 -10.28 19.09
C LEU A 189 1.72 -11.76 19.38
N ALA A 190 0.90 -12.08 20.38
CA ALA A 190 0.43 -13.44 20.63
C ALA A 190 -0.56 -13.89 19.55
N ASP A 191 -1.52 -13.04 19.15
CA ASP A 191 -2.45 -13.32 18.05
C ASP A 191 -1.72 -13.58 16.72
N LEU A 192 -0.64 -12.83 16.48
CA LEU A 192 0.27 -13.03 15.35
C LEU A 192 1.21 -14.24 15.50
N LYS A 193 1.08 -15.03 16.57
CA LYS A 193 1.90 -16.22 16.88
C LYS A 193 3.40 -15.92 16.98
N LEU A 194 3.75 -14.70 17.38
CA LEU A 194 5.14 -14.28 17.61
C LEU A 194 5.56 -14.43 19.08
N ILE A 195 4.58 -14.50 19.99
CA ILE A 195 4.78 -14.68 21.42
C ILE A 195 3.97 -15.87 21.90
N LYS A 196 4.55 -16.68 22.78
CA LYS A 196 3.87 -17.74 23.51
C LYS A 196 3.43 -17.22 24.87
N ILE A 197 2.22 -17.62 25.26
CA ILE A 197 1.63 -17.30 26.56
C ILE A 197 1.67 -18.57 27.40
N GLU A 198 2.23 -18.48 28.60
CA GLU A 198 2.31 -19.59 29.54
C GLU A 198 1.77 -19.17 30.90
N LYS A 199 1.17 -20.12 31.64
CA LYS A 199 0.66 -19.91 33.00
C LYS A 199 1.54 -20.67 33.99
N ILE A 200 2.36 -19.95 34.75
CA ILE A 200 3.25 -20.53 35.76
C ILE A 200 2.77 -20.12 37.15
N LYS A 201 2.42 -21.10 38.00
CA LYS A 201 1.99 -20.87 39.39
C LYS A 201 0.94 -19.74 39.52
N ASN A 202 -0.09 -19.82 38.68
CA ASN A 202 -1.19 -18.85 38.56
C ASN A 202 -0.83 -17.45 38.02
N ARG A 203 0.38 -17.26 37.46
CA ARG A 203 0.81 -16.01 36.80
C ARG A 203 0.99 -16.21 35.30
N ILE A 204 0.56 -15.23 34.51
CA ILE A 204 0.74 -15.24 33.05
C ILE A 204 2.13 -14.69 32.72
N VAL A 205 2.89 -15.44 31.94
CA VAL A 205 4.21 -15.06 31.43
C VAL A 205 4.27 -15.21 29.92
N PHE A 206 5.18 -14.47 29.30
CA PHE A 206 5.29 -14.33 27.86
C PHE A 206 6.71 -14.63 27.41
N GLN A 207 6.84 -15.40 26.33
CA GLN A 207 8.14 -15.70 25.71
C GLN A 207 8.08 -15.43 24.21
N LEU A 208 9.14 -14.83 23.67
CA LEU A 208 9.27 -14.65 22.22
C LEU A 208 9.46 -16.01 21.54
N ASP A 209 8.63 -16.31 20.53
CA ASP A 209 8.86 -17.45 19.65
C ASP A 209 9.91 -17.07 18.60
N THR A 210 11.17 -17.34 18.92
CA THR A 210 12.31 -16.99 18.07
C THR A 210 12.28 -17.69 16.71
N LYS A 211 11.72 -18.91 16.64
CA LYS A 211 11.57 -19.67 15.38
C LYS A 211 10.53 -19.00 14.49
N SER A 212 9.33 -18.77 15.03
CA SER A 212 8.24 -18.10 14.31
C SER A 212 8.63 -16.69 13.87
N TYR A 213 9.26 -15.91 14.75
CA TYR A 213 9.76 -14.57 14.42
C TYR A 213 10.81 -14.58 13.30
N SER A 214 11.77 -15.52 13.34
CA SER A 214 12.80 -15.61 12.30
C SER A 214 12.22 -16.00 10.94
N LYS A 215 11.23 -16.92 10.92
CA LYS A 215 10.51 -17.31 9.70
C LYS A 215 9.79 -16.10 9.09
N VAL A 216 9.01 -15.39 9.90
CA VAL A 216 8.28 -14.18 9.51
C VAL A 216 9.21 -13.11 8.96
N ARG A 217 10.33 -12.86 9.65
CA ARG A 217 11.29 -11.83 9.23
C ARG A 217 11.89 -12.13 7.86
N LYS A 218 12.22 -13.40 7.57
CA LYS A 218 12.68 -13.84 6.23
C LYS A 218 11.59 -13.61 5.17
N SER A 219 10.34 -13.96 5.47
CA SER A 219 9.22 -13.75 4.56
C SER A 219 9.00 -12.27 4.23
N ILE A 220 9.11 -11.37 5.21
CA ILE A 220 8.97 -9.93 4.98
C ILE A 220 10.16 -9.36 4.19
N GLN A 221 11.37 -9.85 4.45
CA GLN A 221 12.58 -9.36 3.79
C GLN A 221 12.69 -9.83 2.34
N GLY A 222 12.22 -11.05 2.03
CA GLY A 222 12.12 -11.55 0.66
C GLY A 222 11.07 -10.86 -0.22
N VAL A 223 10.10 -10.15 0.39
CA VAL A 223 9.10 -9.32 -0.32
C VAL A 223 9.61 -7.90 -0.59
N LEU A 224 10.73 -7.50 0.02
CA LEU A 224 11.33 -6.17 -0.09
C LEU A 224 12.52 -6.09 -1.07
N ASN A 225 12.94 -7.23 -1.64
CA ASN A 225 13.97 -7.30 -2.69
C ASN A 225 13.32 -7.29 -4.07
#